data_AF-X0UYD5-F1
#
_entry.id   AF-X0UYD5-F1
#
_cell.length_a   1.000
_cell.length_b   1.000
_cell.length_c   1.000
_cell.angle_alpha   90.00
_cell.angle_beta   90.00
_cell.angle_gamma   90.00
#
_symmetry.space_group_name_H-M   'P 1'
#
loop_
_entity.id
_entity.type
_entity.pdbx_description
1 polymer ?
#
loop_
_entity_poly.entity_id
_entity_poly.type
_entity_poly.pdbx_seq_one_letter_code
_entity_poly.pdbx_strand_id
1 'polypeptide(L)'
;MATIPQRQLFKWQEIEELGDLERLRLVFDHLPDEPLMEALERWRGHGRDDYPIRAVWNSVLAGIVFQHGSTEELRRELSRNGQLRWLCGFDLLKGLDAVPEPWAYTRFFRLLKQ
;
A
#
# COMPACT_ATOMS: atom_id res chain seq x y z
N MET A 1 23.92 -13.28 -26.72
CA MET A 1 22.58 -13.08 -26.14
C MET A 1 22.31 -11.60 -26.08
N ALA A 2 21.33 -11.11 -26.83
CA ALA A 2 20.93 -9.71 -26.77
C ALA A 2 19.95 -9.54 -25.60
N THR A 3 20.38 -8.85 -24.54
CA THR A 3 19.50 -8.38 -23.47
C THR A 3 18.74 -7.18 -24.01
N ILE A 4 17.43 -7.33 -24.27
CA ILE A 4 16.58 -6.18 -24.59
C ILE A 4 16.34 -5.45 -23.27
N PRO A 5 16.86 -4.22 -23.08
CA PRO A 5 16.55 -3.46 -21.88
C PRO A 5 15.08 -3.07 -21.98
N GLN A 6 14.23 -3.68 -21.15
CA GLN A 6 12.83 -3.30 -21.03
C GLN A 6 12.76 -1.99 -20.24
N ARG A 7 13.14 -0.89 -20.90
CA ARG A 7 12.89 0.47 -20.40
C ARG A 7 11.39 0.64 -20.36
N GLN A 8 10.83 1.03 -19.21
CA GLN A 8 9.42 1.41 -19.10
C GLN A 8 9.16 2.55 -20.09
N LEU A 9 8.56 2.22 -21.24
CA LEU A 9 8.37 3.14 -22.37
C LEU A 9 7.30 4.20 -22.10
N PHE A 10 6.45 3.96 -21.10
CA PHE A 10 5.39 4.86 -20.67
C PHE A 10 5.33 4.88 -19.14
N LYS A 11 5.31 6.08 -18.55
CA LYS A 11 4.89 6.24 -17.17
C LYS A 11 3.38 6.11 -17.16
N TRP A 12 2.87 5.15 -16.40
CA TRP A 12 1.44 4.98 -16.14
C TRP A 12 0.73 6.29 -15.68
N GLN A 13 1.51 7.23 -15.15
CA GLN A 13 1.10 8.58 -14.75
C GLN A 13 0.57 9.45 -15.90
N GLU A 14 0.83 9.13 -17.17
CA GLU A 14 0.53 10.01 -18.31
C GLU A 14 -0.78 9.67 -19.05
N ILE A 15 -1.44 8.54 -18.73
CA ILE A 15 -2.49 7.97 -19.60
C ILE A 15 -3.88 7.82 -18.93
N GLU A 16 -4.00 7.86 -17.61
CA GLU A 16 -5.28 7.59 -16.90
C GLU A 16 -5.78 8.78 -16.06
N GLU A 17 -7.11 8.94 -15.95
CA GLU A 17 -7.74 9.81 -14.94
C GLU A 17 -7.38 9.27 -13.55
N LEU A 18 -6.31 9.80 -12.96
CA LEU A 18 -5.77 9.38 -11.67
C LEU A 18 -6.66 9.76 -10.48
N GLY A 19 -7.91 10.19 -10.68
CA GLY A 19 -8.70 10.91 -9.67
C GLY A 19 -8.60 10.36 -8.25
N ASP A 20 -8.78 9.06 -8.06
CA ASP A 20 -8.67 8.44 -6.73
C ASP A 20 -7.23 8.28 -6.24
N LEU A 21 -6.29 7.96 -7.12
CA LEU A 21 -4.86 7.87 -6.79
C LEU A 21 -4.24 9.24 -6.48
N GLU A 22 -4.68 10.31 -7.16
CA GLU A 22 -4.33 11.70 -6.86
C GLU A 22 -4.90 12.13 -5.51
N ARG A 23 -6.18 11.82 -5.23
CA ARG A 23 -6.77 12.05 -3.90
C ARG A 23 -5.98 11.32 -2.81
N LEU A 24 -5.60 10.07 -3.05
CA LEU A 24 -4.78 9.30 -2.12
C LEU A 24 -3.39 9.93 -1.94
N ARG A 25 -2.78 10.43 -3.02
CA ARG A 25 -1.49 11.11 -2.96
C ARG A 25 -1.55 12.35 -2.08
N LEU A 26 -2.59 13.18 -2.24
CA LEU A 26 -2.82 14.34 -1.40
C LEU A 26 -2.97 13.96 0.08
N VAL A 27 -3.61 12.82 0.38
CA VAL A 27 -3.67 12.32 1.76
C VAL A 27 -2.27 12.01 2.28
N PHE A 28 -1.44 11.29 1.53
CA PHE A 28 -0.08 10.96 1.96
C PHE A 28 0.80 12.20 2.17
N ASP A 29 0.66 13.20 1.31
CA ASP A 29 1.48 14.41 1.37
C ASP A 29 1.08 15.35 2.54
N HIS A 30 -0.12 15.21 3.08
CA HIS A 30 -0.67 16.13 4.08
C HIS A 30 -1.07 15.50 5.42
N LEU A 31 -1.19 14.18 5.52
CA LEU A 31 -1.54 13.51 6.77
C LEU A 31 -0.29 13.44 7.69
N PRO A 32 -0.34 13.99 8.90
CA PRO A 32 0.81 13.97 9.82
C PRO A 32 0.86 12.65 10.62
N ASP A 33 0.97 11.53 9.92
CA ASP A 33 0.98 10.18 10.51
C ASP A 33 2.38 9.67 10.89
N GLU A 34 3.43 10.42 10.57
CA GLU A 34 4.82 10.03 10.86
C GLU A 34 5.07 9.63 12.33
N PRO A 35 4.60 10.39 13.35
CA PRO A 35 4.82 9.99 14.74
C PRO A 35 4.12 8.66 15.10
N LEU A 36 2.98 8.38 14.47
CA LEU A 36 2.29 7.11 14.62
C LEU A 36 3.11 6.00 13.96
N MET A 37 3.58 6.19 12.72
CA MET A 37 4.37 5.18 11.99
C MET A 37 5.63 4.80 12.77
N GLU A 38 6.38 5.78 13.27
CA GLU A 38 7.57 5.53 14.10
C GLU A 38 7.25 4.75 15.38
N ALA A 39 6.12 5.03 16.03
CA ALA A 39 5.70 4.31 17.23
C ALA A 39 5.35 2.85 16.92
N LEU A 40 4.60 2.61 15.84
CA LEU A 40 4.21 1.26 15.42
C LEU A 40 5.42 0.43 14.96
N GLU A 41 6.34 1.04 14.22
CA GLU A 41 7.58 0.40 13.75
C GLU A 41 8.48 -0.01 14.93
N ARG A 42 8.63 0.88 15.92
CA ARG A 42 9.35 0.56 17.17
C ARG A 42 8.69 -0.59 17.94
N TRP A 43 7.36 -0.59 18.05
CA TRP A 43 6.65 -1.66 18.75
C TRP A 43 6.83 -3.02 18.08
N ARG A 44 6.85 -3.04 16.74
CA ARG A 44 7.02 -4.28 15.97
C ARG A 44 8.41 -4.90 16.12
N GLY A 45 9.45 -4.08 16.27
CA GLY A 45 10.83 -4.57 16.41
C GLY A 45 11.36 -5.27 15.15
N HIS A 46 12.16 -6.33 15.34
CA HIS A 46 12.97 -6.96 14.28
C HIS A 46 12.42 -8.28 13.74
N GLY A 47 11.12 -8.50 13.81
CA GLY A 47 10.47 -9.71 13.28
C GLY A 47 10.42 -9.74 11.75
N ARG A 48 9.88 -10.84 11.20
CA ARG A 48 9.66 -11.02 9.76
C ARG A 48 8.77 -9.90 9.19
N ASP A 49 9.25 -9.27 8.12
CA ASP A 49 8.60 -8.14 7.46
C ASP A 49 8.04 -8.47 6.07
N ASP A 50 7.05 -9.37 6.04
CA ASP A 50 6.36 -9.68 4.77
C ASP A 50 5.55 -8.47 4.27
N TYR A 51 4.90 -7.76 5.20
CA TYR A 51 4.05 -6.60 4.97
C TYR A 51 4.50 -5.43 5.86
N PRO A 52 5.20 -4.42 5.29
CA PRO A 52 5.66 -3.25 6.04
C PRO A 52 4.50 -2.49 6.67
N ILE A 53 4.70 -1.97 7.89
CA ILE A 53 3.67 -1.22 8.65
C ILE A 53 3.14 -0.05 7.82
N ARG A 54 4.03 0.76 7.24
CA ARG A 54 3.65 1.90 6.41
C ARG A 54 2.86 1.48 5.18
N ALA A 55 3.25 0.38 4.53
CA ALA A 55 2.54 -0.11 3.36
C ALA A 55 1.11 -0.57 3.69
N VAL A 56 0.94 -1.24 4.83
CA VAL A 56 -0.38 -1.64 5.34
C VAL A 56 -1.20 -0.41 5.78
N TRP A 57 -0.58 0.58 6.42
CA TRP A 57 -1.26 1.82 6.79
C TRP A 57 -1.75 2.59 5.57
N ASN A 58 -0.88 2.76 4.58
CA ASN A 58 -1.20 3.42 3.32
C ASN A 58 -2.32 2.71 2.55
N SER A 59 -2.37 1.37 2.60
CA SER A 59 -3.47 0.63 1.99
C SER A 59 -4.79 0.79 2.74
N VAL A 60 -4.76 0.95 4.07
CA VAL A 60 -5.95 1.31 4.86
C VAL A 60 -6.46 2.70 4.45
N LEU A 61 -5.56 3.68 4.30
CA LEU A 61 -5.92 5.02 3.80
C LEU A 61 -6.52 4.95 2.40
N ALA A 62 -5.95 4.13 1.50
CA ALA A 62 -6.53 3.88 0.19
C ALA A 62 -7.94 3.33 0.28
N GLY A 63 -8.17 2.36 1.18
CA GLY A 63 -9.51 1.82 1.44
C GLY A 63 -10.53 2.89 1.84
N ILE A 64 -10.11 3.88 2.63
CA ILE A 64 -10.97 5.02 3.01
C ILE A 64 -11.23 5.93 1.82
N VAL A 65 -10.18 6.35 1.09
CA VAL A 65 -10.30 7.27 -0.05
C VAL A 65 -11.15 6.67 -1.18
N PHE A 66 -11.01 5.36 -1.40
CA PHE A 66 -11.70 4.60 -2.46
C PHE A 66 -13.04 4.04 -1.97
N GLN A 67 -13.40 4.31 -0.71
CA GLN A 67 -14.69 3.94 -0.10
C GLN A 67 -14.96 2.43 -0.09
N HIS A 68 -13.92 1.63 0.14
CA HIS A 68 -14.08 0.18 0.31
C HIS A 68 -14.77 -0.12 1.65
N GLY A 69 -15.87 -0.88 1.59
CA GLY A 69 -16.67 -1.23 2.77
C GLY A 69 -16.08 -2.35 3.62
N SER A 70 -15.05 -3.04 3.10
CA SER A 70 -14.42 -4.17 3.77
C SER A 70 -12.95 -4.36 3.42
N THR A 71 -12.22 -5.05 4.31
CA THR A 71 -10.84 -5.47 4.04
C THR A 71 -10.73 -6.33 2.78
N GLU A 72 -11.71 -7.18 2.49
CA GLU A 72 -11.68 -8.03 1.30
C GLU A 72 -11.87 -7.25 0.00
N GLU A 73 -12.69 -6.18 0.01
CA GLU A 73 -12.77 -5.27 -1.14
C GLU A 73 -11.43 -4.58 -1.39
N LEU A 74 -10.78 -4.05 -0.35
CA LEU A 74 -9.44 -3.46 -0.45
C LEU A 74 -8.40 -4.48 -0.96
N ARG A 75 -8.42 -5.72 -0.47
CA ARG A 75 -7.50 -6.77 -0.93
C ARG A 75 -7.70 -7.10 -2.41
N ARG A 76 -8.94 -7.16 -2.88
CA ARG A 76 -9.26 -7.36 -4.30
C ARG A 76 -8.77 -6.19 -5.15
N GLU A 77 -8.93 -4.95 -4.67
CA GLU A 77 -8.37 -3.76 -5.33
C GLU A 77 -6.84 -3.84 -5.42
N LEU A 78 -6.14 -4.11 -4.32
CA LEU A 78 -4.68 -4.27 -4.30
C LEU A 78 -4.20 -5.41 -5.20
N SER A 79 -5.00 -6.47 -5.34
CA SER A 79 -4.66 -7.61 -6.20
C SER A 79 -4.69 -7.22 -7.68
N ARG A 80 -5.69 -6.42 -8.09
CA ARG A 80 -5.87 -5.99 -9.49
C ARG A 80 -5.07 -4.74 -9.86
N ASN A 81 -4.74 -3.89 -8.89
CA ASN A 81 -4.15 -2.58 -9.15
C ASN A 81 -2.67 -2.52 -8.71
N GLY A 82 -1.77 -2.73 -9.69
CA GLY A 82 -0.33 -2.62 -9.47
C GLY A 82 0.14 -1.21 -9.10
N GLN A 83 -0.50 -0.17 -9.63
CA GLN A 83 -0.17 1.22 -9.32
C GLN A 83 -0.52 1.55 -7.87
N LEU A 84 -1.69 1.10 -7.38
CA LEU A 84 -2.06 1.27 -5.98
C LEU A 84 -1.06 0.56 -5.05
N ARG A 85 -0.65 -0.67 -5.39
CA ARG A 85 0.37 -1.38 -4.60
C ARG A 85 1.67 -0.59 -4.50
N TRP A 86 2.13 -0.06 -5.64
CA TRP A 86 3.32 0.76 -5.70
C TRP A 86 3.18 2.03 -4.86
N LEU A 87 2.04 2.73 -4.99
CA LEU A 87 1.75 3.98 -4.28
C LEU A 87 1.69 3.76 -2.77
N CYS A 88 1.12 2.65 -2.31
CA CYS A 88 1.12 2.28 -0.90
C CYS A 88 2.51 1.91 -0.37
N GLY A 89 3.46 1.54 -1.24
CA GLY A 89 4.82 1.14 -0.85
C GLY A 89 5.03 -0.37 -0.71
N PHE A 90 4.20 -1.19 -1.37
CA PHE A 90 4.43 -2.63 -1.45
C PHE A 90 5.51 -2.98 -2.47
N ASP A 91 6.26 -4.04 -2.20
CA ASP A 91 7.29 -4.55 -3.12
C ASP A 91 6.64 -5.20 -4.35
N LEU A 92 6.77 -4.53 -5.50
CA LEU A 92 6.22 -5.01 -6.77
C LEU A 92 6.86 -6.31 -7.26
N LEU A 93 8.09 -6.64 -6.84
CA LEU A 93 8.76 -7.89 -7.22
C LEU A 93 8.06 -9.11 -6.61
N LYS A 94 7.36 -8.94 -5.50
CA LYS A 94 6.54 -9.98 -4.87
C LYS A 94 5.19 -10.19 -5.56
N GLY A 95 4.81 -9.33 -6.51
CA GLY A 95 3.55 -9.47 -7.25
C GLY A 95 2.32 -9.55 -6.32
N LEU A 96 1.59 -10.67 -6.39
CA LEU A 96 0.42 -10.92 -5.54
C LEU A 96 0.79 -11.23 -4.09
N ASP A 97 1.97 -11.79 -3.83
CA ASP A 97 2.44 -12.06 -2.46
C ASP A 97 2.70 -10.77 -1.68
N ALA A 98 2.78 -9.62 -2.37
CA ALA A 98 2.85 -8.30 -1.76
C ALA A 98 1.51 -7.86 -1.13
N VAL A 99 0.38 -8.47 -1.53
CA VAL A 99 -0.94 -8.12 -1.01
C VAL A 99 -1.09 -8.72 0.40
N PRO A 100 -1.36 -7.90 1.43
CA PRO A 100 -1.53 -8.43 2.78
C PRO A 100 -2.68 -9.41 2.89
N GLU A 101 -2.43 -10.53 3.57
CA GLU A 101 -3.48 -11.46 3.98
C GLU A 101 -4.45 -10.83 5.00
N PRO A 102 -5.68 -11.35 5.18
CA PRO A 102 -6.70 -10.75 6.06
C PRO A 102 -6.25 -10.62 7.52
N TRP A 103 -5.42 -11.57 7.96
CA TRP A 103 -4.86 -11.57 9.32
C TRP A 103 -3.90 -10.40 9.53
N ALA A 104 -3.24 -9.88 8.48
CA ALA A 104 -2.34 -8.74 8.59
C ALA A 104 -3.12 -7.48 9.00
N TYR A 105 -4.26 -7.22 8.35
CA TYR A 105 -5.16 -6.13 8.72
C TYR A 105 -5.75 -6.30 10.11
N THR A 106 -6.20 -7.52 10.46
CA THR A 106 -6.73 -7.79 11.81
C THR A 106 -5.69 -7.48 12.89
N ARG A 107 -4.44 -7.89 12.70
CA ARG A 107 -3.34 -7.61 13.64
C ARG A 107 -2.99 -6.12 13.67
N PHE A 108 -2.96 -5.48 12.51
CA PHE A 108 -2.69 -4.05 12.39
C PHE A 108 -3.76 -3.21 13.11
N PHE A 109 -5.04 -3.50 12.95
CA PHE A 109 -6.11 -2.79 13.68
C PHE A 109 -6.09 -3.05 15.19
N ARG A 110 -5.60 -4.22 15.63
CA ARG A 110 -5.38 -4.49 17.06
C ARG A 110 -4.20 -3.67 17.60
N LEU A 111 -3.21 -3.42 16.77
CA LEU A 111 -2.06 -2.59 17.14
C LEU A 111 -2.46 -1.12 17.33
N LEU A 112 -3.33 -0.58 16.46
CA LEU A 112 -3.83 0.80 16.58
C LEU A 112 -4.70 1.09 17.81
N LYS A 113 -5.22 0.05 18.48
CA LYS A 113 -6.11 0.17 19.64
C LYS A 113 -5.38 0.09 20.98
N GLN A 114 -4.06 -0.13 20.97
CA GLN A 114 -3.22 -0.20 22.17
C GLN A 114 -2.66 1.17 22.51
#